data_AF-A0AAD3MMM1-F1
#
_entry.id   AF-A0AAD3MMM1-F1
#
_cell.length_a   1.000
_cell.length_b   1.000
_cell.length_c   1.000
_cell.angle_alpha   90.00
_cell.angle_beta   90.00
_cell.angle_gamma   90.00
#
_symmetry.space_group_name_H-M   'P 1'
#
loop_
_entity.id
_entity.type
_entity.pdbx_description
1 polymer ?
#
loop_
_entity_poly.entity_id
_entity_poly.type
_entity_poly.pdbx_seq_one_letter_code
_entity_poly.pdbx_strand_id
1 'polypeptide(L)'
;MTARKSGSRLETEIERCRSEGQWDKIPELVRQLSAKLISNDDLGELLLGECKLQTYLKENPIKQGASPRGPRPKLVEVRKHLTAALDRGNLKADYIQEASLLMAKLCYVEGEYRDALGHYSRVNLDDMQLAGAPVYRLSMIAEAYATK
;
A
#
# COMPACT_ATOMS: atom_id res chain seq x y z
N MET A 1 9.83 25.82 -17.52
CA MET A 1 8.70 24.89 -17.68
C MET A 1 9.22 23.46 -17.57
N THR A 2 8.99 22.79 -16.45
CA THR A 2 9.38 21.40 -16.25
C THR A 2 8.24 20.50 -16.72
N ALA A 3 8.48 19.73 -17.77
CA ALA A 3 7.53 18.77 -18.31
C ALA A 3 7.15 17.75 -17.24
N ARG A 4 5.89 17.78 -16.78
CA ARG A 4 5.31 16.67 -16.03
C ARG A 4 5.33 15.45 -16.95
N LYS A 5 6.16 14.44 -16.63
CA LYS A 5 6.06 13.12 -17.25
C LYS A 5 4.65 12.60 -16.96
N SER A 6 3.77 12.73 -17.95
CA SER A 6 2.43 12.17 -17.95
C SER A 6 2.57 10.65 -17.89
N GLY A 7 2.43 10.08 -16.70
CA GLY A 7 2.04 8.68 -16.58
C GLY A 7 0.81 8.41 -17.44
N SER A 8 0.66 7.19 -17.94
CA SER A 8 -0.47 6.84 -18.78
C SER A 8 -1.79 7.22 -18.09
N ARG A 9 -2.83 7.62 -18.83
CA ARG A 9 -4.14 8.02 -18.26
C ARG A 9 -4.65 7.07 -17.15
N LEU A 10 -4.31 5.78 -17.26
CA LEU A 10 -4.60 4.75 -16.26
C LEU A 10 -3.85 4.94 -14.94
N GLU A 11 -2.54 5.22 -14.97
CA GLU A 11 -1.73 5.46 -13.77
C GLU A 11 -2.22 6.70 -13.01
N THR A 12 -2.60 7.76 -13.75
CA THR A 12 -3.18 8.97 -13.15
C THR A 12 -4.52 8.66 -12.46
N GLU A 13 -5.37 7.84 -13.07
CA GLU A 13 -6.65 7.44 -12.44
C GLU A 13 -6.42 6.54 -11.22
N ILE A 14 -5.44 5.63 -11.26
CA ILE A 14 -5.05 4.81 -10.10
C ILE A 14 -4.59 5.71 -8.94
N GLU A 15 -3.66 6.63 -9.19
CA GLU A 15 -3.18 7.58 -8.18
C GLU A 15 -4.32 8.40 -7.58
N ARG A 16 -5.23 8.88 -8.43
CA ARG A 16 -6.41 9.63 -7.99
C ARG A 16 -7.32 8.76 -7.12
N CYS A 17 -7.62 7.53 -7.54
CA CYS A 17 -8.46 6.62 -6.77
C CYS A 17 -7.87 6.32 -5.39
N ARG A 18 -6.54 6.09 -5.30
CA ARG A 18 -5.85 5.90 -4.02
C ARG A 18 -5.94 7.15 -3.14
N SER A 19 -5.77 8.33 -3.73
CA SER A 19 -5.81 9.62 -3.02
C SER A 19 -7.20 9.97 -2.50
N GLU A 20 -8.25 9.60 -3.24
CA GLU A 20 -9.66 9.83 -2.89
C GLU A 20 -10.28 8.67 -2.09
N GLY A 21 -9.54 7.60 -1.81
CA GLY A 21 -10.05 6.41 -1.11
C GLY A 21 -11.12 5.63 -1.88
N GLN A 22 -11.11 5.69 -3.22
CA GLN A 22 -12.05 5.02 -4.11
C GLN A 22 -11.63 3.57 -4.38
N TRP A 23 -11.54 2.78 -3.31
CA TRP A 23 -11.00 1.41 -3.36
C TRP A 23 -11.82 0.48 -4.28
N ASP A 24 -13.13 0.69 -4.40
CA ASP A 24 -14.01 -0.14 -5.25
C ASP A 24 -13.62 -0.12 -6.75
N LYS A 25 -12.91 0.91 -7.22
CA LYS A 25 -12.45 1.03 -8.61
C LYS A 25 -11.11 0.33 -8.86
N ILE A 26 -10.29 0.14 -7.83
CA ILE A 26 -8.91 -0.34 -7.96
C ILE A 26 -8.83 -1.72 -8.64
N PRO A 27 -9.69 -2.73 -8.33
CA PRO A 27 -9.59 -4.04 -8.96
C PRO A 27 -9.69 -4.00 -10.49
N GLU A 28 -10.61 -3.18 -11.01
CA GLU A 28 -10.81 -3.04 -12.45
C GLU A 28 -9.65 -2.27 -13.10
N LEU A 29 -9.13 -1.24 -12.44
CA LEU A 29 -7.95 -0.49 -12.93
C LEU A 29 -6.70 -1.37 -12.95
N VAL A 30 -6.50 -2.22 -11.93
CA VAL A 30 -5.41 -3.20 -11.89
C VAL A 30 -5.54 -4.22 -13.02
N ARG A 31 -6.75 -4.73 -13.28
CA ARG A 31 -7.00 -5.64 -14.41
C ARG A 31 -6.57 -5.01 -15.74
N GLN A 32 -6.89 -3.73 -15.95
CA GLN A 32 -6.45 -2.99 -17.14
C GLN A 32 -4.95 -2.73 -17.16
N LEU A 33 -4.31 -2.58 -16.00
CA LEU A 33 -2.88 -2.33 -15.87
C LEU A 33 -2.05 -3.57 -16.23
N SER A 34 -2.42 -4.73 -15.67
CA SER A 34 -1.79 -6.02 -15.99
C SER A 34 -2.00 -6.43 -17.44
N ALA A 35 -3.13 -6.06 -18.06
CA ALA A 35 -3.37 -6.32 -19.48
C ALA A 35 -2.40 -5.57 -20.41
N LYS A 36 -1.71 -4.52 -19.94
CA LYS A 36 -0.74 -3.76 -20.76
C LYS A 36 0.64 -4.39 -20.77
N LEU A 37 1.16 -4.81 -19.61
CA LEU A 37 2.51 -5.33 -19.45
C LEU A 37 2.58 -6.29 -18.26
N ILE A 38 3.21 -7.45 -18.45
CA ILE A 38 3.46 -8.44 -17.38
C ILE A 38 4.30 -7.83 -16.24
N SER A 39 5.20 -6.89 -16.55
CA SER A 39 5.99 -6.18 -15.53
C SER A 39 5.14 -5.37 -14.54
N ASN A 40 3.86 -5.14 -14.84
CA ASN A 40 2.95 -4.46 -13.93
C ASN A 40 2.27 -5.39 -12.94
N ASP A 41 2.44 -6.72 -13.04
CA ASP A 41 1.73 -7.66 -12.18
C ASP A 41 2.06 -7.43 -10.70
N ASP A 42 3.32 -7.14 -10.37
CA ASP A 42 3.72 -6.89 -8.97
C ASP A 42 3.17 -5.55 -8.45
N LEU A 43 3.02 -4.56 -9.33
CA LEU A 43 2.30 -3.32 -8.99
C LEU A 43 0.80 -3.60 -8.81
N GLY A 44 0.23 -4.50 -9.60
CA GLY A 44 -1.13 -5.00 -9.41
C GLY A 44 -1.32 -5.67 -8.05
N GLU A 45 -0.39 -6.56 -7.66
CA GLU A 45 -0.38 -7.21 -6.34
C GLU A 45 -0.32 -6.17 -5.20
N LEU A 46 0.58 -5.17 -5.30
CA LEU A 46 0.65 -4.06 -4.34
C LEU A 46 -0.71 -3.34 -4.19
N LEU A 47 -1.30 -2.92 -5.31
CA LEU A 47 -2.54 -2.15 -5.34
C LEU A 47 -3.73 -2.96 -4.82
N LEU A 48 -3.80 -4.26 -5.13
CA LEU A 48 -4.83 -5.16 -4.62
C LEU A 48 -4.67 -5.39 -3.12
N GLY A 49 -3.44 -5.57 -2.64
CA GLY A 49 -3.12 -5.67 -1.21
C GLY A 49 -3.57 -4.43 -0.44
N GLU A 50 -3.20 -3.24 -0.92
CA GLU A 50 -3.61 -1.96 -0.35
C GLU A 50 -5.13 -1.81 -0.32
N CYS A 51 -5.79 -2.01 -1.47
CA CYS A 51 -7.24 -1.89 -1.61
C CYS A 51 -7.97 -2.77 -0.60
N LYS A 52 -7.59 -4.05 -0.49
CA LYS A 52 -8.21 -4.99 0.45
C LYS A 52 -7.96 -4.59 1.91
N LEU A 53 -6.75 -4.13 2.23
CA LEU A 53 -6.41 -3.67 3.58
C LEU A 53 -7.25 -2.45 3.98
N GLN A 54 -7.32 -1.45 3.11
CA GLN A 54 -8.05 -0.21 3.37
C GLN A 54 -9.56 -0.43 3.46
N THR A 55 -10.13 -1.27 2.59
CA THR A 55 -11.54 -1.70 2.69
C THR A 55 -11.81 -2.41 4.02
N TYR A 56 -10.92 -3.33 4.44
CA TYR A 56 -11.07 -4.00 5.72
C TYR A 56 -11.04 -3.03 6.92
N LEU A 57 -10.13 -2.06 6.91
CA LEU A 57 -10.01 -1.05 7.97
C LEU A 57 -11.20 -0.10 8.02
N LYS A 58 -11.78 0.24 6.87
CA LYS A 58 -13.03 1.01 6.78
C LYS A 58 -14.21 0.26 7.41
N GLU A 59 -14.35 -1.02 7.11
CA GLU A 59 -15.39 -1.89 7.69
C GLU A 59 -15.13 -2.21 9.17
N ASN A 60 -13.87 -2.20 9.58
CA ASN A 60 -13.45 -2.59 10.93
C ASN A 60 -12.48 -1.55 11.51
N PRO A 61 -12.95 -0.37 11.94
CA PRO A 61 -12.09 0.68 12.49
C PRO A 61 -11.27 0.21 13.69
N ILE A 62 -10.01 0.64 13.80
CA ILE A 62 -9.16 0.39 14.97
C ILE A 62 -9.57 1.36 16.08
N LYS A 63 -9.96 0.83 17.24
CA LYS A 63 -10.32 1.64 18.41
C LYS A 63 -9.17 1.66 19.40
N GLN A 64 -8.95 2.78 20.05
CA GLN A 64 -7.95 2.90 21.11
C GLN A 64 -8.24 1.89 22.23
N GLY A 65 -7.22 1.16 22.68
CA GLY A 65 -7.34 0.14 23.72
C GLY A 65 -8.01 -1.16 23.28
N ALA A 66 -8.32 -1.34 21.99
CA ALA A 66 -8.81 -2.62 21.48
C ALA A 66 -7.69 -3.67 21.45
N SER A 67 -8.03 -4.92 21.77
CA SER A 67 -7.11 -6.03 21.63
C SER A 67 -6.66 -6.21 20.17
N PRO A 68 -5.41 -6.64 19.94
CA PRO A 68 -4.93 -6.95 18.60
C PRO A 68 -5.81 -7.99 17.91
N ARG A 69 -5.98 -7.87 16.59
CA ARG A 69 -6.84 -8.78 15.85
C ARG A 69 -6.03 -10.00 15.44
N GLY A 70 -6.47 -11.19 15.85
CA GLY A 70 -5.89 -12.43 15.33
C GLY A 70 -6.07 -12.55 13.80
N PRO A 71 -5.37 -13.50 13.16
CA PRO A 71 -5.40 -13.67 11.72
C PRO A 71 -6.84 -13.84 11.22
N ARG A 72 -7.24 -12.99 10.28
CA ARG A 72 -8.57 -13.05 9.65
C ARG A 72 -8.42 -13.45 8.18
N PRO A 73 -9.35 -14.20 7.59
CA PRO A 73 -9.27 -14.61 6.18
C PRO A 73 -8.98 -13.45 5.22
N LYS A 74 -9.64 -12.29 5.42
CA LYS A 74 -9.41 -11.08 4.62
C LYS A 74 -7.96 -10.55 4.74
N LEU A 75 -7.35 -10.64 5.92
CA LEU A 75 -5.97 -10.17 6.17
C LEU A 75 -4.93 -11.16 5.63
N VAL A 76 -5.23 -12.46 5.64
CA VAL A 76 -4.39 -13.48 4.99
C VAL A 76 -4.27 -13.21 3.48
N GLU A 77 -5.37 -12.81 2.83
CA GLU A 77 -5.32 -12.41 1.42
C GLU A 77 -4.48 -11.14 1.18
N VAL A 78 -4.62 -10.13 2.06
CA VAL A 78 -3.78 -8.92 2.00
C VAL A 78 -2.31 -9.30 2.08
N ARG A 79 -1.95 -10.14 3.06
CA ARG A 79 -0.58 -10.63 3.26
C ARG A 79 -0.05 -11.29 1.99
N LYS A 80 -0.83 -12.20 1.41
CA LYS A 80 -0.46 -12.91 0.17
C LYS A 80 -0.12 -11.94 -0.96
N HIS A 81 -0.96 -10.93 -1.20
CA HIS A 81 -0.72 -9.92 -2.22
C HIS A 81 0.57 -9.11 -1.95
N LEU A 82 0.73 -8.61 -0.73
CA LEU A 82 1.90 -7.79 -0.37
C LEU A 82 3.21 -8.59 -0.40
N THR A 83 3.18 -9.86 0.03
CA THR A 83 4.33 -10.78 -0.08
C THR A 83 4.68 -11.04 -1.54
N ALA A 84 3.70 -11.32 -2.40
CA ALA A 84 3.95 -11.52 -3.83
C ALA A 84 4.59 -10.29 -4.48
N ALA A 85 4.14 -9.08 -4.10
CA ALA A 85 4.68 -7.83 -4.59
C ALA A 85 6.14 -7.60 -4.14
N LEU A 86 6.51 -8.02 -2.93
CA LEU A 86 7.86 -7.86 -2.37
C LEU A 86 8.85 -8.92 -2.86
N ASP A 87 8.43 -10.18 -2.98
CA ASP A 87 9.35 -11.31 -3.22
C ASP A 87 9.85 -11.41 -4.67
N ARG A 88 9.06 -10.93 -5.63
CA ARG A 88 9.37 -11.07 -7.07
C ARG A 88 10.38 -10.05 -7.59
N GLY A 89 10.63 -8.98 -6.85
CA GLY A 89 11.71 -8.03 -7.12
C GLY A 89 11.54 -7.14 -8.36
N ASN A 90 10.36 -7.08 -9.01
CA ASN A 90 10.15 -6.25 -10.20
C ASN A 90 9.60 -4.85 -9.89
N LEU A 91 9.32 -4.55 -8.62
CA LEU A 91 8.84 -3.24 -8.19
C LEU A 91 9.97 -2.19 -8.22
N LYS A 92 9.61 -0.97 -8.62
CA LYS A 92 10.48 0.21 -8.42
C LYS A 92 10.69 0.47 -6.93
N ALA A 93 11.82 1.07 -6.56
CA ALA A 93 12.18 1.36 -5.16
C ALA A 93 11.05 2.07 -4.39
N ASP A 94 10.43 3.07 -5.00
CA ASP A 94 9.29 3.81 -4.41
C ASP A 94 8.12 2.88 -4.06
N TYR A 95 7.81 1.90 -4.90
CA TYR A 95 6.74 0.93 -4.67
C TYR A 95 7.14 -0.16 -3.67
N ILE A 96 8.42 -0.52 -3.59
CA ILE A 96 8.93 -1.41 -2.54
C ILE A 96 8.78 -0.74 -1.16
N GLN A 97 9.03 0.56 -1.06
CA GLN A 97 8.77 1.33 0.16
C GLN A 97 7.28 1.28 0.53
N GLU A 98 6.38 1.55 -0.42
CA GLU A 98 4.92 1.48 -0.18
C GLU A 98 4.48 0.08 0.27
N ALA A 99 4.94 -0.96 -0.41
CA ALA A 99 4.65 -2.35 -0.05
C ALA A 99 5.11 -2.67 1.38
N SER A 100 6.28 -2.17 1.76
CA SER A 100 6.84 -2.37 3.10
C SER A 100 6.05 -1.62 4.17
N LEU A 101 5.59 -0.39 3.91
CA LEU A 101 4.73 0.36 4.83
C LEU A 101 3.35 -0.29 5.00
N LEU A 102 2.77 -0.82 3.91
CA LEU A 102 1.52 -1.56 3.97
C LEU A 102 1.66 -2.88 4.73
N MET A 103 2.79 -3.59 4.54
CA MET A 103 3.09 -4.79 5.32
C MET A 103 3.26 -4.45 6.81
N ALA A 104 3.95 -3.36 7.14
CA ALA A 104 4.08 -2.89 8.51
C ALA A 104 2.72 -2.58 9.15
N LYS A 105 1.84 -1.88 8.41
CA LYS A 105 0.46 -1.60 8.84
C LYS A 105 -0.34 -2.89 9.06
N LEU A 106 -0.21 -3.87 8.16
CA LEU A 106 -0.85 -5.17 8.32
C LEU A 106 -0.38 -5.87 9.61
N CYS A 107 0.94 -5.95 9.83
CA CYS A 107 1.51 -6.52 11.04
C CYS A 107 1.01 -5.80 12.30
N TYR A 108 0.93 -4.46 12.28
CA TYR A 108 0.36 -3.68 13.39
C TYR A 108 -1.10 -4.05 13.67
N VAL A 109 -1.92 -4.19 12.63
CA VAL A 109 -3.34 -4.60 12.73
C VAL A 109 -3.47 -6.01 13.31
N GLU A 110 -2.56 -6.91 12.95
CA GLU A 110 -2.52 -8.30 13.44
C GLU A 110 -1.85 -8.46 14.81
N GLY A 111 -1.29 -7.38 15.38
CA GLY A 111 -0.59 -7.40 16.67
C GLY A 111 0.87 -7.83 16.61
N GLU A 112 1.42 -8.01 15.42
CA GLU A 112 2.81 -8.38 15.15
C GLU A 112 3.72 -7.14 15.20
N TYR A 113 3.75 -6.45 16.34
CA TYR A 113 4.43 -5.14 16.46
C TYR A 113 5.93 -5.20 16.19
N ARG A 114 6.58 -6.32 16.54
CA ARG A 114 8.02 -6.52 16.27
C ARG A 114 8.29 -6.55 14.76
N ASP A 115 7.45 -7.23 14.00
CA ASP A 115 7.60 -7.33 12.55
C ASP A 115 7.26 -6.00 11.88
N ALA A 116 6.23 -5.30 12.37
CA ALA A 116 5.91 -3.95 11.93
C ALA A 116 7.11 -2.99 12.08
N LEU A 117 7.75 -2.96 13.25
CA LEU A 117 8.97 -2.18 13.50
C LEU A 117 10.12 -2.59 12.57
N GLY A 118 10.27 -3.88 12.28
CA GLY A 118 11.25 -4.40 11.33
C GLY A 118 11.04 -3.84 9.92
N HIS A 119 9.79 -3.78 9.45
CA HIS A 119 9.45 -3.18 8.16
C HIS A 119 9.69 -1.66 8.14
N TYR A 120 9.30 -0.92 9.18
CA TYR A 120 9.56 0.53 9.25
C TYR A 120 11.05 0.86 9.25
N SER A 121 11.86 0.06 9.94
CA SER A 121 13.32 0.25 10.00
C SER A 121 13.98 0.09 8.63
N ARG A 122 13.42 -0.75 7.74
CA ARG A 122 13.94 -0.96 6.38
C ARG A 122 13.62 0.19 5.42
N VAL A 123 12.51 0.89 5.62
CA VAL A 123 12.06 1.98 4.72
C VAL A 123 12.79 3.29 5.00
N ASN A 124 13.28 3.48 6.23
CA ASN A 124 13.76 4.74 6.79
C ASN A 124 12.78 5.90 6.56
N LEU A 125 11.79 6.03 7.46
CA LEU A 125 10.71 7.03 7.34
C LEU A 125 11.21 8.47 7.24
N ASP A 126 12.38 8.78 7.80
CA ASP A 126 12.94 10.13 7.85
C ASP A 126 13.43 10.61 6.46
N ASP A 127 13.78 9.67 5.57
CA ASP A 127 14.28 9.94 4.22
C ASP A 127 13.16 10.02 3.16
N MET A 128 11.90 9.87 3.55
CA MET A 128 10.79 9.81 2.61
C MET A 128 10.48 11.19 2.01
N GLN A 129 10.42 11.26 0.68
CA GLN A 129 10.11 12.49 -0.05
C GLN A 129 8.66 12.95 0.23
N LEU A 130 8.52 14.13 0.83
CA LEU A 130 7.21 14.76 1.09
C LEU A 130 6.81 15.77 0.00
N ALA A 131 7.75 16.61 -0.43
CA ALA A 131 7.43 17.68 -1.37
C ALA A 131 7.11 17.11 -2.76
N GLY A 132 5.93 17.43 -3.29
CA GLY A 132 5.46 16.93 -4.58
C GLY A 132 4.93 15.50 -4.55
N ALA A 133 4.87 14.84 -3.39
CA ALA A 133 4.27 13.52 -3.26
C ALA A 133 2.74 13.59 -3.44
N PRO A 134 2.12 12.56 -4.03
CA PRO A 134 0.66 12.48 -4.12
C PRO A 134 0.03 12.28 -2.74
N VAL A 135 -1.24 12.66 -2.61
CA VAL A 135 -1.94 12.67 -1.32
C VAL A 135 -1.96 11.30 -0.66
N TYR A 136 -2.20 10.22 -1.42
CA TYR A 136 -2.18 8.86 -0.85
C TYR A 136 -0.85 8.52 -0.17
N ARG A 137 0.27 9.01 -0.72
CA ARG A 137 1.61 8.73 -0.20
C ARG A 137 1.88 9.54 1.07
N LEU A 138 1.44 10.79 1.11
CA LEU A 138 1.49 11.60 2.33
C LEU A 138 0.69 10.95 3.46
N SER A 139 -0.52 10.46 3.16
CA SER A 139 -1.35 9.73 4.13
C SER A 139 -0.66 8.47 4.63
N MET A 140 -0.07 7.67 3.73
CA MET A 140 0.66 6.45 4.10
C MET A 140 1.84 6.75 5.02
N ILE A 141 2.60 7.82 4.76
CA ILE A 141 3.72 8.24 5.61
C ILE A 141 3.22 8.68 6.98
N ALA A 142 2.17 9.51 7.04
CA ALA A 142 1.59 9.96 8.30
C ALA A 142 1.09 8.78 9.15
N GLU A 143 0.42 7.81 8.54
CA GLU A 143 -0.05 6.60 9.21
C GLU A 143 1.12 5.70 9.68
N ALA A 144 2.21 5.62 8.91
CA ALA A 144 3.41 4.91 9.31
C ALA A 144 4.03 5.51 10.57
N TYR A 145 4.15 6.84 10.66
CA TYR A 145 4.60 7.51 11.89
C TYR A 145 3.65 7.30 13.07
N ALA A 146 2.34 7.19 12.82
CA ALA A 146 1.37 6.94 13.88
C ALA A 146 1.41 5.49 14.43
N THR A 147 2.04 4.56 13.72
CA THR A 147 2.04 3.12 14.05
C THR A 147 3.43 2.51 14.25
N LYS A 148 4.50 3.28 13.99
CA LYS A 148 5.89 2.95 14.38
C LYS A 148 6.10 3.20 15.87
#